data_AF-A0A5J6HZQ9-F1
#
_entry.id   AF-A0A5J6HZQ9-F1
#
_cell.length_a   1.000
_cell.length_b   1.000
_cell.length_c   1.000
_cell.angle_alpha   90.00
_cell.angle_beta   90.00
_cell.angle_gamma   90.00
#
_symmetry.space_group_name_H-M   'P 1'
#
loop_
_entity.id
_entity.type
_entity.pdbx_description
1 polymer ?
#
loop_
_entity_poly.entity_id
_entity_poly.type
_entity_poly.pdbx_seq_one_letter_code
_entity_poly.pdbx_strand_id
1 'polypeptide(L)'
;MQHSAISTPERAVSLILEAEVMTDLDTGELTLIASTDHHQGDLDEVSPARLREMVADAHARLAAFERLADEQEARETLRALLAEHEVEMEEWDASTLDPKMREAFKAFAMVRKDSLRLVVVPLGQSPIERLAVVRDLVAHMDREQA
;
A
#
# COMPACT_ATOMS: atom_id res chain seq x y z
N MET A 1 21.37 -1.73 20.89
CA MET A 1 20.01 -1.39 20.39
C MET A 1 19.60 -2.53 19.48
N GLN A 2 18.47 -3.19 19.77
CA GLN A 2 18.01 -4.33 18.98
C GLN A 2 17.40 -3.81 17.68
N HIS A 3 18.01 -4.15 16.55
CA HIS A 3 17.40 -3.98 15.22
C HIS A 3 16.29 -5.03 15.09
N SER A 4 15.11 -4.76 15.63
CA SER A 4 13.93 -5.55 15.29
C SER A 4 13.53 -5.17 13.87
N ALA A 5 13.92 -5.99 12.91
CA ALA A 5 13.31 -5.99 11.59
C ALA A 5 11.83 -6.38 11.78
N ILE A 6 10.96 -5.39 11.90
CA ILE A 6 9.51 -5.61 11.94
C ILE A 6 9.13 -6.12 10.55
N SER A 7 8.87 -7.43 10.43
CA SER A 7 8.31 -7.98 9.20
C SER A 7 6.94 -7.35 9.00
N THR A 8 6.72 -6.72 7.85
CA THR A 8 5.38 -6.27 7.49
C THR A 8 4.47 -7.51 7.45
N PRO A 9 3.29 -7.51 8.09
CA PRO A 9 2.40 -8.66 8.04
C PRO A 9 2.05 -8.98 6.59
N GLU A 10 2.04 -10.27 6.25
CA GLU A 10 1.57 -10.73 4.95
C GLU A 10 0.14 -10.23 4.72
N ARG A 11 -0.13 -9.69 3.52
CA ARG A 11 -1.43 -9.15 3.14
C ARG A 11 -1.85 -9.74 1.81
N ALA A 12 -3.09 -10.18 1.74
CA ALA A 12 -3.75 -10.59 0.53
C ALA A 12 -5.07 -9.84 0.39
N VAL A 13 -5.44 -9.51 -0.84
CA VAL A 13 -6.76 -9.01 -1.21
C VAL A 13 -7.27 -9.96 -2.28
N SER A 14 -8.58 -10.20 -2.33
CA SER A 14 -9.23 -10.97 -3.39
C SER A 14 -10.54 -10.32 -3.82
N LEU A 15 -10.94 -10.57 -5.05
CA LEU A 15 -12.18 -10.07 -5.64
C LEU A 15 -12.76 -11.11 -6.58
N ILE A 16 -14.05 -11.37 -6.42
CA ILE A 16 -14.91 -12.06 -7.37
C ILE A 16 -16.19 -11.25 -7.41
N LEU A 17 -16.68 -10.98 -8.60
CA LEU A 17 -18.02 -10.49 -8.82
C LEU A 17 -18.46 -11.01 -10.18
N GLU A 18 -19.45 -11.89 -10.16
CA GLU A 18 -20.11 -12.38 -11.36
C GLU A 18 -21.54 -11.82 -11.36
N ALA A 19 -22.01 -11.38 -12.52
CA ALA A 19 -23.37 -10.90 -12.70
C ALA A 19 -23.87 -11.28 -14.09
N GLU A 20 -25.09 -11.80 -14.15
CA GLU A 20 -25.71 -12.29 -15.37
C GLU A 20 -27.19 -11.90 -15.40
N VAL A 21 -27.72 -11.67 -16.60
CA VAL A 21 -29.17 -11.61 -16.82
C VAL A 21 -29.57 -12.89 -17.53
N MET A 22 -30.42 -13.69 -16.90
CA MET A 22 -30.89 -14.96 -17.47
C MET A 22 -32.41 -15.05 -17.45
N THR A 23 -32.96 -15.96 -18.25
CA THR A 23 -34.39 -16.28 -18.21
C THR A 23 -34.66 -17.25 -17.06
N ASP A 24 -35.52 -16.85 -16.13
CA ASP A 24 -36.05 -17.73 -15.11
C ASP A 24 -36.88 -18.84 -15.77
N LEU A 25 -36.53 -20.10 -15.50
CA LEU A 25 -37.15 -21.26 -16.13
C LEU A 25 -38.58 -21.52 -15.63
N ASP A 26 -38.93 -21.04 -14.44
CA ASP A 26 -40.25 -21.22 -13.85
C ASP A 26 -41.22 -20.12 -14.33
N THR A 27 -40.73 -18.88 -14.47
CA THR A 27 -41.58 -17.74 -14.84
C THR A 27 -41.47 -17.32 -16.31
N GLY A 28 -40.37 -17.66 -16.99
CA GLY A 28 -40.04 -17.20 -18.33
C GLY A 28 -39.61 -15.72 -18.40
N GLU A 29 -39.50 -15.04 -17.27
CA GLU A 29 -39.08 -13.63 -17.20
C GLU A 29 -37.55 -13.50 -17.12
N LEU A 30 -37.03 -12.29 -17.37
CA LEU A 30 -35.60 -12.01 -17.21
C LEU A 30 -35.30 -11.64 -15.76
N THR A 31 -34.31 -12.32 -15.19
CA THR A 31 -33.85 -12.13 -13.81
C THR A 31 -32.38 -11.74 -13.82
N LEU A 32 -32.04 -10.74 -12.99
CA LEU A 32 -30.65 -10.36 -12.75
C LEU A 32 -30.14 -11.16 -11.57
N ILE A 33 -29.05 -11.88 -11.76
CA ILE A 33 -28.39 -12.66 -10.71
C ILE A 33 -26.94 -12.17 -10.54
N ALA A 34 -26.41 -12.30 -9.32
CA ALA A 34 -25.01 -11.99 -9.04
C ALA A 34 -24.44 -12.87 -7.92
N SER A 35 -23.13 -13.08 -7.94
CA SER A 35 -22.41 -13.81 -6.90
C SER A 35 -21.06 -13.18 -6.61
N THR A 36 -20.60 -13.36 -5.37
CA THR A 36 -19.22 -13.07 -4.93
C THR A 36 -18.51 -14.32 -4.43
N ASP A 37 -19.07 -15.51 -4.66
CA ASP A 37 -18.47 -16.80 -4.31
C ASP A 37 -17.68 -17.36 -5.52
N HIS A 38 -16.65 -18.16 -5.25
CA HIS A 38 -15.92 -18.95 -6.24
C HIS A 38 -16.75 -20.11 -6.79
N HIS A 39 -17.80 -20.53 -6.09
CA HIS A 39 -18.66 -21.62 -6.50
C HIS A 39 -19.84 -21.08 -7.32
N GLN A 40 -19.87 -21.38 -8.63
CA GLN A 40 -20.92 -21.02 -9.60
C GLN A 40 -22.34 -21.54 -9.25
N GLY A 41 -22.52 -22.16 -8.08
CA GLY A 41 -23.80 -22.69 -7.61
C GLY A 41 -24.68 -21.66 -6.87
N ASP A 42 -24.09 -20.58 -6.36
CA ASP A 42 -24.79 -19.59 -5.51
C ASP A 42 -24.90 -18.23 -6.22
N LEU A 43 -25.56 -18.24 -7.38
CA LEU A 43 -26.01 -17.01 -8.03
C LEU A 43 -27.39 -16.65 -7.47
N ASP A 44 -27.44 -15.58 -6.68
CA ASP A 44 -28.67 -15.09 -6.09
C ASP A 44 -29.32 -14.06 -7.02
N GLU A 45 -30.65 -14.07 -7.11
CA GLU A 45 -31.40 -12.97 -7.71
C GLU A 45 -31.13 -11.67 -6.95
N VAL A 46 -30.74 -10.62 -7.68
CA VAL A 46 -30.43 -9.31 -7.14
C VAL A 46 -31.17 -8.21 -7.88
N SER A 47 -31.58 -7.19 -7.13
CA SER A 47 -32.06 -5.96 -7.75
C SER A 47 -30.93 -5.19 -8.44
N PRO A 48 -31.22 -4.37 -9.47
CA PRO A 48 -30.21 -3.50 -10.08
C PRO A 48 -29.54 -2.53 -9.11
N ALA A 49 -30.25 -2.08 -8.06
CA ALA A 49 -29.67 -1.23 -7.04
C ALA A 49 -28.61 -1.99 -6.23
N ARG A 50 -28.92 -3.24 -5.84
CA ARG A 50 -28.00 -4.10 -5.10
C ARG A 50 -26.75 -4.43 -5.91
N LEU A 51 -26.89 -4.74 -7.20
CA LEU A 51 -25.73 -4.97 -8.06
C LEU A 51 -24.78 -3.76 -8.10
N ARG A 52 -25.33 -2.53 -8.16
CA ARG A 52 -24.49 -1.32 -8.15
C ARG A 52 -23.71 -1.14 -6.85
N GLU A 53 -24.28 -1.52 -5.71
CA GLU A 53 -23.55 -1.54 -4.43
C GLU A 53 -22.40 -2.56 -4.47
N MET A 54 -22.65 -3.77 -4.97
CA MET A 54 -21.63 -4.80 -5.13
C MET A 54 -20.49 -4.35 -6.06
N VAL A 55 -20.83 -3.63 -7.14
CA VAL A 55 -19.84 -3.02 -8.05
C VAL A 55 -19.03 -1.93 -7.34
N ALA A 56 -19.65 -1.10 -6.52
CA ALA A 56 -18.93 -0.09 -5.74
C ALA A 56 -17.92 -0.74 -4.76
N ASP A 57 -18.33 -1.82 -4.09
CA ASP A 57 -17.44 -2.60 -3.23
C ASP A 57 -16.31 -3.27 -4.02
N ALA A 58 -16.60 -3.77 -5.22
CA ALA A 58 -15.60 -4.33 -6.13
C ALA A 58 -14.57 -3.28 -6.56
N HIS A 59 -15.00 -2.06 -6.90
CA HIS A 59 -14.09 -0.95 -7.21
C HIS A 59 -13.18 -0.60 -6.02
N ALA A 60 -13.71 -0.60 -4.79
CA ALA A 60 -12.89 -0.38 -3.60
C ALA A 60 -11.82 -1.46 -3.42
N ARG A 61 -12.14 -2.73 -3.74
CA ARG A 61 -11.18 -3.85 -3.72
C ARG A 61 -10.14 -3.74 -4.84
N LEU A 62 -10.53 -3.32 -6.04
CA LEU A 62 -9.58 -3.06 -7.14
C LEU A 62 -8.58 -1.96 -6.76
N ALA A 63 -9.04 -0.86 -6.16
CA ALA A 63 -8.15 0.18 -5.65
C ALA A 63 -7.18 -0.34 -4.57
N ALA A 64 -7.61 -1.33 -3.78
CA ALA A 64 -6.72 -1.99 -2.82
C ALA A 64 -5.68 -2.90 -3.48
N PHE A 65 -5.96 -3.50 -4.65
CA PHE A 65 -4.95 -4.21 -5.46
C PHE A 65 -3.88 -3.26 -5.98
N GLU A 66 -4.30 -2.15 -6.57
CA GLU A 66 -3.38 -1.13 -7.09
C GLU A 66 -2.46 -0.63 -5.97
N ARG A 67 -3.04 -0.29 -4.81
CA ARG A 67 -2.25 0.12 -3.65
C ARG A 67 -1.27 -0.95 -3.16
N LEU A 68 -1.61 -2.23 -3.21
CA LEU A 68 -0.68 -3.31 -2.85
C LEU A 68 0.50 -3.37 -3.81
N ALA A 69 0.25 -3.23 -5.12
CA ALA A 69 1.29 -3.20 -6.13
C ALA A 69 2.22 -1.98 -5.92
N ASP A 70 1.64 -0.80 -5.74
CA ASP A 70 2.39 0.45 -5.48
C ASP A 70 3.24 0.36 -4.21
N GLU A 71 2.68 -0.20 -3.12
CA GLU A 71 3.41 -0.38 -1.86
C GLU A 71 4.58 -1.36 -2.03
N GLN A 72 4.45 -2.39 -2.87
CA GLN A 72 5.52 -3.35 -3.14
C GLN A 72 6.61 -2.73 -4.04
N GLU A 73 6.23 -2.07 -5.13
CA GLU A 73 7.16 -1.35 -6.00
C GLU A 73 7.95 -0.30 -5.22
N ALA A 74 7.29 0.43 -4.31
CA ALA A 74 7.95 1.42 -3.47
C ALA A 74 9.03 0.81 -2.57
N ARG A 75 8.80 -0.40 -2.02
CA ARG A 75 9.79 -1.12 -1.19
C ARG A 75 10.99 -1.57 -2.00
N GLU A 76 10.75 -2.10 -3.19
CA GLU A 76 11.81 -2.57 -4.08
C GLU A 76 12.67 -1.41 -4.56
N THR A 77 12.03 -0.32 -5.00
CA THR A 77 12.69 0.91 -5.43
C THR A 77 13.48 1.54 -4.29
N LEU A 78 12.91 1.62 -3.08
CA LEU A 78 13.62 2.15 -1.92
C LEU A 78 14.87 1.31 -1.58
N ARG A 79 14.76 -0.03 -1.64
CA ARG A 79 15.92 -0.92 -1.42
C ARG A 79 17.01 -0.68 -2.46
N ALA A 80 16.64 -0.54 -3.73
CA ALA A 80 17.58 -0.26 -4.81
C ALA A 80 18.27 1.10 -4.63
N LEU A 81 17.50 2.15 -4.32
CA LEU A 81 18.01 3.50 -4.06
C LEU A 81 19.02 3.54 -2.91
N LEU A 82 18.69 2.90 -1.77
CA LEU A 82 19.59 2.86 -0.61
C LEU A 82 20.90 2.13 -0.94
N ALA A 83 20.82 1.03 -1.70
CA ALA A 83 22.00 0.27 -2.11
C ALA A 83 22.87 1.03 -3.12
N GLU A 84 22.27 1.69 -4.11
CA GLU A 84 22.98 2.46 -5.15
C GLU A 84 23.78 3.63 -4.56
N HIS A 85 23.22 4.32 -3.57
CA HIS A 85 23.83 5.51 -2.97
C HIS A 85 24.62 5.22 -1.67
N GLU A 86 24.78 3.94 -1.31
CA GLU A 86 25.46 3.47 -0.09
C GLU A 86 24.89 4.15 1.17
N VAL A 87 23.56 4.22 1.27
CA VAL A 87 22.83 4.87 2.36
C VAL A 87 22.20 3.83 3.27
N GLU A 88 22.47 3.94 4.57
CA GLU A 88 21.77 3.15 5.58
C GLU A 88 20.44 3.81 5.96
N MET A 89 19.45 3.01 6.32
CA MET A 89 18.15 3.50 6.80
C MET A 89 17.82 2.92 8.18
N GLU A 90 17.42 3.79 9.09
CA GLU A 90 16.88 3.43 10.41
C GLU A 90 15.43 3.88 10.55
N GLU A 91 14.62 3.08 11.27
CA GLU A 91 13.25 3.45 11.65
C GLU A 91 13.21 3.84 13.13
N TRP A 92 12.68 5.02 13.43
CA TRP A 92 12.59 5.53 14.80
C TRP A 92 11.14 5.73 15.24
N ASP A 93 10.85 5.40 16.49
CA ASP A 93 9.55 5.68 17.10
C ASP A 93 9.42 7.19 17.40
N ALA A 94 8.83 7.91 16.45
CA ALA A 94 8.54 9.33 16.55
C ALA A 94 7.37 9.66 17.50
N SER A 95 6.71 8.67 18.11
CA SER A 95 5.59 8.90 19.05
C SER A 95 6.03 9.67 20.30
N THR A 96 7.31 9.64 20.62
CA THR A 96 7.90 10.36 21.76
C THR A 96 8.20 11.84 21.48
N LEU A 97 8.16 12.27 20.21
CA LEU A 97 8.31 13.68 19.85
C LEU A 97 7.12 14.51 20.36
N ASP A 98 7.32 15.82 20.52
CA ASP A 98 6.20 16.71 20.78
C ASP A 98 5.18 16.64 19.64
N PRO A 99 3.89 16.90 19.89
CA PRO A 99 2.84 16.68 18.90
C PRO A 99 3.08 17.42 17.57
N LYS A 100 3.58 18.65 17.63
CA LYS A 100 3.82 19.47 16.43
C LYS A 100 4.98 18.90 15.62
N MET A 101 6.06 18.47 16.28
CA MET A 101 7.17 17.80 15.61
C MET A 101 6.77 16.41 15.09
N ARG A 102 5.97 15.65 15.82
CA ARG A 102 5.51 14.32 15.40
C ARG A 102 4.73 14.37 14.08
N GLU A 103 3.85 15.36 13.93
CA GLU A 103 3.07 15.53 12.70
C GLU A 103 3.94 16.01 11.52
N ALA A 104 4.93 16.85 11.78
CA ALA A 104 5.80 17.43 10.77
C ALA A 104 7.01 16.56 10.40
N PHE A 105 7.42 15.64 11.28
CA PHE A 105 8.62 14.82 11.08
C PHE A 105 8.36 13.70 10.07
N LYS A 106 8.98 13.82 8.90
CA LYS A 106 8.84 12.86 7.80
C LYS A 106 10.06 12.00 7.56
N ALA A 107 11.25 12.57 7.71
CA ALA A 107 12.54 11.89 7.72
C ALA A 107 13.62 12.92 8.08
N PHE A 108 14.81 12.45 8.44
CA PHE A 108 16.04 13.28 8.40
C PHE A 108 17.19 12.48 7.81
N ALA A 109 18.17 13.19 7.24
CA ALA A 109 19.41 12.61 6.77
C ALA A 109 20.60 13.19 7.53
N MET A 110 21.65 12.39 7.71
CA MET A 110 22.92 12.87 8.22
C MET A 110 24.08 12.10 7.61
N VAL A 111 25.21 12.80 7.44
CA VAL A 111 26.50 12.18 7.10
C VAL A 111 27.36 12.16 8.36
N ARG A 112 27.78 10.97 8.79
CA ARG A 112 28.64 10.80 9.96
C ARG A 112 30.11 11.08 9.60
N LYS A 113 30.96 11.22 10.62
CA LYS A 113 32.39 11.54 10.47
C LYS A 113 33.20 10.45 9.74
N ASP A 114 32.67 9.23 9.70
CA ASP A 114 33.20 8.07 8.98
C ASP A 114 32.70 7.97 7.54
N SER A 115 32.10 9.05 7.00
CA SER A 115 31.46 9.11 5.69
C SER A 115 30.21 8.23 5.54
N LEU A 116 29.73 7.60 6.61
CA LEU A 116 28.48 6.84 6.57
C LEU A 116 27.29 7.79 6.37
N ARG A 117 26.45 7.47 5.38
CA ARG A 117 25.23 8.20 5.07
C ARG A 117 24.05 7.48 5.71
N LEU A 118 23.31 8.18 6.55
CA LEU A 118 22.18 7.63 7.28
C LEU A 118 20.92 8.44 7.00
N VAL A 119 19.83 7.75 6.69
CA VAL A 119 18.48 8.33 6.66
C VAL A 119 17.65 7.69 7.76
N VAL A 120 16.95 8.51 8.53
CA VAL A 120 16.05 8.06 9.59
C VAL A 120 14.63 8.43 9.24
N VAL A 121 13.73 7.46 9.33
CA VAL A 121 12.31 7.61 9.00
C VAL A 121 11.43 7.22 10.20
N PRO A 122 10.20 7.75 10.32
CA PRO A 122 9.27 7.32 11.35
C PRO A 122 8.88 5.83 11.21
N LEU A 123 8.83 5.14 12.34
CA LEU A 123 8.27 3.80 12.44
C LEU A 123 6.82 3.80 11.95
N GLY A 124 6.47 2.85 11.09
CA GLY A 124 5.10 2.71 10.54
C GLY A 124 4.74 3.70 9.43
N GLN A 125 5.67 4.54 8.97
CA GLN A 125 5.47 5.35 7.76
C GLN A 125 5.17 4.45 6.55
N SER A 126 4.22 4.87 5.70
CA SER A 126 3.85 4.07 4.52
C SER A 126 5.02 3.93 3.54
N PRO A 127 5.16 2.79 2.83
CA PRO A 127 6.27 2.58 1.89
C PRO A 127 6.38 3.66 0.80
N ILE A 128 5.24 4.11 0.28
CA ILE A 128 5.17 5.14 -0.77
C ILE A 128 5.69 6.48 -0.24
N GLU A 129 5.20 6.93 0.91
CA GLU A 129 5.66 8.18 1.54
C GLU A 129 7.16 8.10 1.88
N ARG A 130 7.60 6.95 2.41
CA ARG A 130 8.99 6.70 2.75
C ARG A 130 9.92 6.80 1.55
N LEU A 131 9.56 6.16 0.43
CA LEU A 131 10.33 6.28 -0.82
C LEU A 131 10.43 7.74 -1.26
N ALA A 132 9.31 8.47 -1.27
CA ALA A 132 9.29 9.86 -1.72
C ALA A 132 10.26 10.74 -0.91
N VAL A 133 10.22 10.65 0.43
CA VAL A 133 11.08 11.48 1.29
C VAL A 133 12.54 11.05 1.26
N VAL A 134 12.82 9.74 1.20
CA VAL A 134 14.20 9.24 1.13
C VAL A 134 14.86 9.65 -0.18
N ARG A 135 14.14 9.55 -1.32
CA ARG A 135 14.64 10.01 -2.62
C ARG A 135 15.07 11.47 -2.58
N ASP A 136 14.24 12.33 -2.01
CA ASP A 136 14.52 13.76 -1.96
C ASP A 136 15.74 14.06 -1.05
N LEU A 137 15.88 13.33 0.07
CA LEU A 137 17.04 13.43 0.97
C LEU A 137 18.33 12.90 0.35
N VAL A 138 18.29 11.77 -0.36
CA VAL A 138 19.44 11.21 -1.08
C VAL A 138 19.96 12.18 -2.13
N ALA A 139 19.05 12.72 -2.95
CA ALA A 139 19.40 13.73 -3.95
C ALA A 139 19.99 15.01 -3.32
N HIS A 140 19.53 15.39 -2.12
CA HIS A 140 20.10 16.53 -1.39
C HIS A 140 21.52 16.25 -0.91
N MET A 141 21.75 15.08 -0.30
CA MET A 141 23.08 14.67 0.15
C MET A 141 24.09 14.58 -0.99
N ASP A 142 23.69 14.08 -2.17
CA ASP A 142 24.58 14.01 -3.34
C ASP A 142 25.01 15.41 -3.82
N ARG A 143 24.12 16.42 -3.72
CA ARG A 143 24.45 17.80 -4.07
C ARG A 143 25.43 18.46 -3.10
N GLU A 144 25.41 18.08 -1.83
CA GLU A 144 26.34 18.63 -0.84
C GLU A 144 27.77 18.08 -0.97
N GLN A 145 27.95 16.99 -1.73
CA GLN A 145 29.25 16.36 -1.97
C GLN A 145 29.92 16.77 -3.30
N ALA A 146 29.17 17.41 -4.21
CA ALA A 146 29.64 17.86 -5.52
C ALA A 146 30.26 19.28 -5.47
#